data_AF-A0A2S9Z013-F1
#
_entry.id   AF-A0A2S9Z013-F1
#
_cell.length_a   1.000
_cell.length_b   1.000
_cell.length_c   1.000
_cell.angle_alpha   90.00
_cell.angle_beta   90.00
_cell.angle_gamma   90.00
#
_symmetry.space_group_name_H-M   'P 1'
#
loop_
_entity.id
_entity.type
_entity.pdbx_description
1 polymer ?
#
loop_
_entity_poly.entity_id
_entity_poly.type
_entity_poly.pdbx_seq_one_letter_code
_entity_poly.pdbx_strand_id
1 'polypeptide(L)' 'MAHEENGTFLTVAEVAEMMRVSKMTVYRLVHSGDLPAVRVGRSFRVHEKAVNDYLQASSYQVG' A
#
# COMPACT_ATOMS: atom_id res chain seq x y z
N MET A 1 -6.09 -10.80 23.99
CA MET A 1 -6.63 -10.08 22.82
C MET A 1 -5.63 -10.29 21.69
N ALA A 2 -5.74 -11.42 21.00
CA ALA A 2 -4.93 -11.67 19.82
C ALA A 2 -5.55 -10.83 18.70
N HIS A 3 -4.95 -9.69 18.37
CA HIS A 3 -5.37 -8.97 17.18
C HIS A 3 -5.06 -9.88 16.00
N GLU A 4 -6.13 -10.27 15.31
CA GLU A 4 -6.11 -11.10 14.12
C GLU A 4 -5.17 -10.46 13.09
N GLU A 5 -3.96 -11.01 12.95
CA GLU A 5 -3.04 -10.73 11.85
C GLU A 5 -3.56 -11.38 10.55
N ASN A 6 -4.83 -11.14 10.24
CA ASN A 6 -5.42 -11.55 8.98
C ASN A 6 -4.99 -10.49 7.96
N GLY A 7 -3.94 -10.83 7.19
CA GLY A 7 -3.33 -9.97 6.18
C GLY A 7 -4.34 -9.48 5.15
N THR A 8 -5.00 -8.36 5.44
CA THR A 8 -5.96 -7.74 4.54
C THR A 8 -5.21 -7.22 3.32
N PHE A 9 -5.54 -7.79 2.17
CA PHE A 9 -5.03 -7.34 0.88
C PHE A 9 -5.95 -6.25 0.33
N LEU A 10 -5.40 -5.06 0.18
CA LEU A 10 -6.08 -3.91 -0.39
C LEU A 10 -5.88 -3.88 -1.90
N THR A 11 -6.91 -3.46 -2.61
CA THR A 11 -6.83 -3.08 -4.02
C THR A 11 -6.09 -1.76 -4.18
N VAL A 12 -5.56 -1.52 -5.38
CA VAL A 12 -4.96 -0.23 -5.74
C VAL A 12 -5.90 0.96 -5.51
N ALA A 13 -7.22 0.75 -5.66
CA ALA A 13 -8.21 1.80 -5.44
C ALA A 13 -8.35 2.15 -3.95
N GLU A 14 -8.45 1.15 -3.08
CA GLU A 14 -8.54 1.35 -1.62
C GLU A 14 -7.27 2.00 -1.07
N VAL A 15 -6.10 1.57 -1.54
CA VAL A 15 -4.82 2.20 -1.17
C VAL A 15 -4.78 3.67 -1.61
N ALA A 16 -5.25 3.97 -2.82
CA ALA A 16 -5.29 5.33 -3.33
C ALA A 16 -6.19 6.24 -2.48
N GLU A 17 -7.34 5.73 -2.05
CA GLU A 17 -8.26 6.43 -1.15
C GLU A 17 -7.63 6.66 0.23
N MET A 18 -7.02 5.62 0.80
CA MET A 18 -6.35 5.69 2.11
C MET A 18 -5.19 6.69 2.12
N MET A 19 -4.34 6.66 1.09
CA MET A 19 -3.18 7.55 0.96
C MET A 19 -3.55 8.94 0.40
N ARG A 20 -4.81 9.17 0.00
CA ARG A 20 -5.30 10.40 -0.66
C ARG A 20 -4.48 10.77 -1.91
N VAL A 21 -4.12 9.78 -2.72
CA VAL A 21 -3.38 9.96 -3.97
C VAL A 21 -4.16 9.40 -5.15
N SER A 22 -3.73 9.71 -6.37
CA SER A 22 -4.30 9.06 -7.56
C SER A 22 -3.91 7.58 -7.63
N LYS A 23 -4.76 6.75 -8.25
CA LYS A 23 -4.40 5.36 -8.59
C LYS A 23 -3.10 5.25 -9.38
N MET A 24 -2.82 6.24 -10.24
CA MET A 24 -1.57 6.29 -11.00
C MET A 24 -0.34 6.43 -10.09
N THR A 25 -0.43 7.21 -9.01
CA THR A 25 0.63 7.29 -8.00
C THR A 25 0.86 5.93 -7.35
N VAL A 26 -0.19 5.24 -6.93
CA VAL A 26 -0.07 3.89 -6.35
C VAL A 26 0.56 2.92 -7.36
N TYR A 27 0.12 2.94 -8.62
CA TYR A 27 0.75 2.11 -9.66
C TYR A 27 2.24 2.43 -9.82
N ARG A 28 2.64 3.71 -9.83
CA ARG A 28 4.06 4.08 -9.90
C ARG A 28 4.85 3.50 -8.74
N LEU A 29 4.35 3.62 -7.51
CA LEU A 29 5.00 3.07 -6.31
C LEU A 29 5.15 1.54 -6.36
N VAL A 30 4.14 0.85 -6.89
CA VAL A 30 4.20 -0.60 -7.08
C VAL A 30 5.21 -0.99 -8.16
N HIS A 31 5.28 -0.24 -9.26
CA HIS A 31 6.22 -0.53 -10.35
C HIS A 31 7.66 -0.10 -10.04
N SER A 32 7.87 0.91 -9.20
CA SER A 32 9.20 1.29 -8.69
C SER A 32 9.71 0.34 -7.61
N GLY A 33 8.80 -0.43 -6.98
CA GLY A 33 9.12 -1.33 -5.88
C GLY A 33 9.05 -0.66 -4.51
N ASP A 34 8.72 0.63 -4.44
CA ASP A 34 8.57 1.38 -3.19
C ASP A 34 7.38 0.89 -2.35
N LEU A 35 6.35 0.36 -3.01
CA LEU A 35 5.19 -0.24 -2.35
C LEU A 35 5.07 -1.73 -2.71
N PRO A 36 5.41 -2.64 -1.79
CA PRO A 36 5.32 -4.08 -2.01
C PRO A 36 3.89 -4.51 -2.35
N ALA A 37 3.71 -5.18 -3.49
CA ALA A 37 2.42 -5.67 -3.93
C ALA A 37 2.52 -7.05 -4.59
N VAL A 38 1.43 -7.80 -4.49
CA VAL A 38 1.25 -9.10 -5.14
C VAL A 38 0.36 -8.93 -6.36
N ARG A 39 0.77 -9.52 -7.49
CA ARG A 39 -0.06 -9.55 -8.70
C ARG A 39 -1.10 -10.66 -8.59
N VAL A 40 -2.37 -10.30 -8.69
CA VAL A 40 -3.51 -11.24 -8.70
C VAL A 40 -4.28 -11.05 -10.01
N GLY A 41 -4.03 -11.96 -10.95
CA GLY A 41 -4.54 -11.86 -12.31
C GLY A 41 -4.03 -10.60 -13.03
N ARG A 42 -4.97 -9.70 -13.38
CA ARG A 42 -4.67 -8.43 -14.08
C ARG A 42 -4.51 -7.23 -13.14
N SER A 43 -4.66 -7.44 -11.84
CA SER A 43 -4.66 -6.37 -10.84
C SER A 43 -3.60 -6.61 -9.79
N PHE A 44 -3.23 -5.56 -9.05
CA PHE A 44 -2.35 -5.66 -7.90
C PHE A 44 -3.16 -5.68 -6.60
N ARG A 45 -2.56 -6.30 -5.59
CA ARG A 45 -3.00 -6.32 -4.20
C ARG A 45 -1.85 -5.91 -3.31
N VAL A 46 -2.10 -4.99 -2.40
CA VAL A 46 -1.10 -4.46 -1.48
C VAL A 46 -1.47 -4.94 -0.08
N HIS A 47 -0.50 -5.42 0.67
CA HIS A 47 -0.76 -5.79 2.05
C HIS A 47 -0.98 -4.52 2.87
N GLU A 48 -2.02 -4.47 3.70
CA GLU A 48 -2.34 -3.29 4.53
C GLU A 48 -1.13 -2.82 5.36
N LYS A 49 -0.40 -3.78 5.96
CA LYS A 49 0.86 -3.49 6.66
C LYS A 49 1.88 -2.71 5.81
N ALA A 50 2.05 -3.07 4.54
CA ALA A 50 3.01 -2.40 3.66
C ALA A 50 2.62 -0.94 3.38
N VAL A 51 1.32 -0.64 3.31
CA VAL A 51 0.82 0.74 3.18
C VAL A 51 1.10 1.55 4.44
N ASN A 52 0.80 0.96 5.61
CA ASN A 52 1.07 1.59 6.90
C ASN A 52 2.57 1.85 7.12
N ASP A 53 3.41 0.87 6.80
CA ASP A 53 4.87 0.98 6.90
C ASP A 53 5.39 2.09 5.97
N TYR A 54 4.88 2.18 4.73
CA TYR A 54 5.24 3.24 3.79
C TYR A 54 4.86 4.64 4.31
N LEU A 55 3.65 4.79 4.86
CA LEU A 55 3.19 6.06 5.43
C LEU A 55 4.03 6.48 6.65
N GLN A 56 4.41 5.53 7.51
CA GLN A 56 5.28 5.78 8.66
C GLN A 56 6.71 6.15 8.24
N ALA A 57 7.25 5.54 7.17
CA ALA A 57 8.56 5.91 6.65
C ALA A 57 8.56 7.35 6.10
N SER A 58 7.47 7.75 5.45
CA SER A 58 7.33 9.10 4.86
C SER A 58 7.18 10.23 5.88
N SER A 59 6.63 9.95 7.07
CA SER A 59 6.47 10.96 8.12
C SER A 59 7.78 11.32 8.83
N TYR A 60 8.83 10.53 8.64
CA TYR A 60 10.16 10.80 9.20
C TYR A 60 11.01 11.73 8.32
N GLN A 61 10.56 12.06 7.10
CA GLN A 61 11.32 12.89 6.15
C GLN A 61 10.74 14.32 6.05
N VAL A 62 10.56 14.95 7.22
CA VAL A 62 10.40 16.40 7.31
C VAL A 62 11.50 16.92 8.23
N GLY A 63 12.68 17.14 7.64
CA GLY A 63 13.84 17.80 8.24
C GLY A 63 14.35 18.86 7.29
#